data_AF-A0A290Y227-F1
#
_entry.id   AF-A0A290Y227-F1
#
_cell.length_a   1.000
_cell.length_b   1.000
_cell.length_c   1.000
_cell.angle_alpha   90.00
_cell.angle_beta   90.00
_cell.angle_gamma   90.00
#
_symmetry.space_group_name_H-M   'P 1'
#
loop_
_entity.id
_entity.type
_entity.pdbx_description
1 polymer ?
#
loop_
_entity_poly.entity_id
_entity_poly.type
_entity_poly.pdbx_seq_one_letter_code
_entity_poly.pdbx_strand_id
1 'polypeptide(L)'
;PRTAFSSEQLARLKREFNENRYLTERRRQQLSAELGLNEAQIKIWFQNKRAKIKKSSGSKNPLALQLMAQGLYNHTTVPLTKEEEELEMRMNGQIP
;
A
#
# COMPACT_ATOMS: atom_id res chain seq x y z
N PRO A 1 18.21 -7.80 -6.70
CA PRO A 1 17.30 -7.66 -7.87
C PRO A 1 15.84 -7.48 -7.44
N ARG A 2 15.17 -6.40 -7.87
CA ARG A 2 13.72 -6.27 -7.71
C ARG A 2 13.04 -7.16 -8.74
N THR A 3 12.21 -8.08 -8.27
CA THR A 3 11.41 -8.97 -9.11
C THR A 3 10.01 -8.36 -9.27
N ALA A 4 9.59 -8.17 -10.52
CA ALA A 4 8.21 -7.80 -10.82
C ALA A 4 7.35 -9.07 -10.81
N PHE A 5 6.19 -8.99 -10.16
CA PHE A 5 5.20 -10.07 -10.19
C PHE A 5 4.31 -9.90 -11.42
N SER A 6 3.90 -11.01 -12.03
CA SER A 6 2.91 -11.00 -13.11
C SER A 6 1.52 -10.58 -12.59
N SER A 7 0.62 -10.19 -13.49
CA SER A 7 -0.76 -9.84 -13.14
C SER A 7 -1.47 -11.00 -12.42
N GLU A 8 -1.29 -12.22 -12.91
CA GLU A 8 -1.87 -13.43 -12.33
C GLU A 8 -1.35 -13.72 -10.92
N GLN A 9 -0.02 -13.60 -10.72
CA GLN A 9 0.60 -13.75 -9.40
C GLN A 9 0.04 -12.71 -8.42
N LEU A 10 -0.09 -11.47 -8.85
CA LEU A 10 -0.68 -10.40 -8.02
C LEU A 10 -2.16 -10.67 -7.71
N ALA A 11 -2.94 -11.17 -8.66
CA ALA A 11 -4.35 -11.50 -8.45
C ALA A 11 -4.51 -12.60 -7.38
N ARG A 12 -3.71 -13.67 -7.46
CA ARG A 12 -3.72 -14.74 -6.45
C ARG A 12 -3.28 -14.26 -5.08
N LEU A 13 -2.20 -13.47 -4.99
CA LEU A 13 -1.72 -12.89 -3.73
C LEU A 13 -2.75 -11.95 -3.10
N LYS A 14 -3.46 -11.14 -3.91
CA LYS A 14 -4.55 -10.27 -3.45
C LYS A 14 -5.73 -11.08 -2.92
N ARG A 15 -6.13 -12.15 -3.61
CA ARG A 15 -7.20 -13.05 -3.15
C ARG A 15 -6.86 -13.63 -1.79
N GLU A 16 -5.66 -14.21 -1.65
CA GLU A 16 -5.21 -14.75 -0.37
C GLU A 16 -5.19 -13.69 0.74
N PHE A 17 -4.68 -12.50 0.44
CA PHE A 17 -4.59 -11.43 1.43
C PHE A 17 -5.96 -10.96 1.95
N ASN A 18 -6.98 -10.99 1.09
CA ASN A 18 -8.35 -10.67 1.48
C ASN A 18 -8.95 -11.75 2.39
N GLU A 19 -8.59 -13.02 2.17
CA GLU A 19 -8.98 -14.14 3.04
C GLU A 19 -8.23 -14.10 4.38
N ASN A 20 -6.91 -13.88 4.35
CA ASN A 20 -6.08 -13.77 5.54
C ASN A 20 -4.92 -12.78 5.35
N ARG A 21 -4.87 -11.75 6.20
CA ARG A 21 -3.82 -10.71 6.15
C ARG A 21 -2.44 -11.19 6.62
N TYR A 22 -2.37 -12.36 7.24
CA TYR A 22 -1.14 -12.99 7.74
C TYR A 22 -1.01 -14.40 7.20
N LEU A 23 0.20 -14.78 6.77
CA LEU A 23 0.45 -16.12 6.26
C LEU A 23 0.98 -17.02 7.37
N THR A 24 0.46 -18.24 7.42
CA THR A 24 1.13 -19.36 8.09
C THR A 24 2.25 -19.88 7.19
N GLU A 25 3.19 -20.62 7.78
CA GLU A 25 4.28 -21.26 7.03
C GLU A 25 3.76 -22.20 5.95
N ARG A 26 2.84 -23.09 6.31
CA ARG A 26 2.21 -24.02 5.37
C ARG A 26 1.57 -23.29 4.18
N ARG A 27 0.84 -22.20 4.43
CA ARG A 27 0.17 -21.47 3.35
C ARG A 27 1.16 -20.75 2.45
N ARG A 28 2.25 -20.22 3.02
CA ARG A 28 3.33 -19.59 2.27
C ARG A 28 4.04 -20.59 1.34
N GLN A 29 4.30 -21.81 1.81
CA GLN A 29 4.86 -22.90 0.99
C GLN A 29 3.92 -23.29 -0.17
N GLN A 30 2.61 -23.39 0.09
CA GLN A 30 1.64 -23.68 -0.96
C GLN A 30 1.61 -22.57 -2.03
N LEU A 31 1.56 -21.31 -1.62
CA LEU A 31 1.61 -20.19 -2.57
C LEU A 31 2.92 -20.13 -3.35
N SER A 32 4.05 -20.49 -2.73
CA SER A 32 5.35 -20.58 -3.38
C SER A 32 5.31 -21.57 -4.55
N ALA A 33 4.78 -22.77 -4.29
CA ALA A 33 4.60 -23.81 -5.31
C ALA A 33 3.58 -23.41 -6.39
N GLU A 34 2.44 -22.83 -6.00
CA GLU A 34 1.39 -22.39 -6.93
C GLU A 34 1.87 -21.28 -7.88
N LEU A 35 2.69 -20.36 -7.39
CA LEU A 35 3.06 -19.14 -8.12
C LEU A 35 4.47 -19.17 -8.73
N GLY A 36 5.27 -20.19 -8.43
CA GLY A 36 6.68 -20.27 -8.80
C GLY A 36 7.52 -19.15 -8.18
N LEU A 37 7.14 -18.68 -6.98
CA LEU A 37 7.81 -17.59 -6.27
C LEU A 37 8.49 -18.10 -5.02
N ASN A 38 9.63 -17.52 -4.65
CA ASN A 38 10.27 -17.83 -3.38
C ASN A 38 9.38 -17.38 -2.20
N GLU A 39 9.27 -18.20 -1.16
CA GLU A 39 8.56 -17.88 0.09
C GLU A 39 8.95 -16.50 0.65
N ALA A 40 10.22 -16.09 0.52
CA ALA A 40 10.70 -14.79 0.94
C ALA A 40 10.00 -13.64 0.20
N GLN A 41 9.79 -13.77 -1.12
CA GLN A 41 9.11 -12.77 -1.94
C GLN A 41 7.65 -12.63 -1.53
N ILE A 42 6.98 -13.76 -1.26
CA ILE A 42 5.60 -13.80 -0.77
C ILE A 42 5.52 -13.12 0.60
N LYS A 43 6.43 -13.44 1.52
CA LYS A 43 6.52 -12.81 2.85
C LYS A 43 6.68 -11.30 2.76
N ILE A 44 7.60 -10.82 1.92
CA ILE A 44 7.86 -9.40 1.70
C ILE A 44 6.62 -8.72 1.10
N TRP A 45 5.95 -9.34 0.12
CA TRP A 45 4.74 -8.77 -0.46
C TRP A 45 3.63 -8.59 0.58
N PHE A 46 3.39 -9.60 1.44
CA PHE A 46 2.41 -9.51 2.52
C PHE A 46 2.76 -8.44 3.55
N GLN A 47 4.04 -8.31 3.91
CA GLN A 47 4.51 -7.24 4.79
C GLN A 47 4.28 -5.85 4.18
N ASN A 48 4.65 -5.66 2.92
CA ASN A 48 4.44 -4.41 2.19
C ASN A 48 2.95 -4.07 2.05
N LYS A 49 2.11 -5.07 1.79
CA LYS A 49 0.66 -4.89 1.68
C LYS A 49 0.03 -4.44 3.00
N ARG A 50 0.41 -5.05 4.14
CA ARG A 50 -0.01 -4.59 5.47
C ARG A 50 0.50 -3.19 5.79
N ALA A 51 1.76 -2.90 5.47
CA ALA A 51 2.34 -1.58 5.67
C ALA A 51 1.59 -0.50 4.88
N LYS A 52 1.21 -0.79 3.62
CA LYS A 52 0.39 0.11 2.80
C LYS A 52 -0.96 0.40 3.44
N ILE A 53 -1.68 -0.62 3.91
CA ILE A 53 -2.98 -0.44 4.58
C ILE A 53 -2.82 0.37 5.86
N LYS A 54 -1.81 0.05 6.69
CA LYS A 54 -1.53 0.79 7.92
C LYS A 54 -1.21 2.26 7.66
N LYS A 55 -0.49 2.57 6.57
CA LYS A 55 -0.23 3.95 6.14
C LYS A 55 -1.49 4.67 5.69
N SER A 56 -2.40 3.97 5.00
CA SER A 56 -3.70 4.54 4.58
C SER A 56 -4.72 4.66 5.72
N SER A 57 -4.59 3.87 6.79
CA SER A 57 -5.53 3.86 7.92
C SER A 57 -5.01 4.57 9.18
N GLY A 58 -3.76 5.02 9.17
CA GLY A 58 -3.12 5.66 10.32
C GLY A 58 -3.24 7.17 10.23
N SER A 59 -3.59 7.81 11.35
CA SER A 59 -3.55 9.26 11.56
C SER A 59 -2.31 9.85 10.91
N LYS A 60 -2.49 10.91 10.10
CA LYS A 60 -1.39 11.61 9.42
C LYS A 60 -0.28 11.85 10.43
N ASN A 61 0.94 11.37 10.13
CA ASN A 61 2.11 11.64 10.95
C ASN A 61 2.15 13.16 11.20
N PRO A 62 2.26 13.66 12.45
CA PRO A 62 2.29 15.09 12.73
C PRO A 62 3.36 15.82 11.87
N LEU A 63 4.47 15.15 11.58
CA LEU A 63 5.48 15.67 10.65
C LEU A 63 4.97 15.75 9.21
N ALA A 64 4.18 14.80 8.74
CA ALA A 64 3.56 14.86 7.42
C ALA A 64 2.57 16.03 7.35
N LEU A 65 1.81 16.29 8.41
CA LEU A 65 0.88 17.42 8.49
C LEU A 65 1.63 18.77 8.50
N GLN A 66 2.73 18.86 9.23
CA GLN A 66 3.61 20.03 9.25
C GLN A 66 4.28 20.27 7.90
N LEU A 67 4.77 19.22 7.24
CA LEU A 67 5.37 19.32 5.90
C LEU A 67 4.32 19.69 4.83
N MET A 68 3.06 19.24 4.98
CA MET A 68 1.95 19.70 4.14
C MET A 68 1.71 21.19 4.32
N ALA A 69 1.64 21.67 5.57
CA ALA A 69 1.46 23.10 5.87
C ALA A 69 2.62 23.98 5.34
N GLN A 70 3.82 23.42 5.19
CA GLN A 70 5.01 24.11 4.67
C GLN A 70 5.21 23.94 3.15
N GLY A 71 4.33 23.22 2.44
CA GLY A 71 4.48 22.97 0.99
C GLY A 71 5.66 22.06 0.62
N LEU A 72 6.22 21.33 1.59
CA LEU A 72 7.39 20.46 1.41
C LEU A 72 7.02 18.97 1.31
N TYR A 73 5.72 18.65 1.29
CA TYR A 73 5.23 17.28 1.24
C TYR A 73 5.01 16.81 -0.20
N ASN A 74 5.83 15.86 -0.67
CA ASN A 74 5.68 15.29 -2.01
C ASN A 74 4.51 14.28 -2.04
N HIS A 75 3.35 14.75 -2.48
CA HIS A 75 2.07 14.03 -2.53
C HIS A 75 1.97 12.99 -3.68
N THR A 76 2.95 12.94 -4.58
CA THR A 76 2.88 12.14 -5.84
C THR A 76 2.76 10.62 -5.64
N THR A 77 2.94 10.09 -4.42
CA THR A 77 2.91 8.64 -4.16
C THR A 77 1.76 8.17 -3.25
N VAL A 78 0.91 9.09 -2.78
CA VAL A 78 -0.23 8.77 -1.92
C VAL A 78 -1.50 9.27 -2.61
N PRO A 79 -2.44 8.38 -2.98
CA PRO A 79 -3.70 8.81 -3.56
C PRO A 79 -4.48 9.60 -2.48
N LEU A 80 -4.85 10.84 -2.80
CA LEU A 80 -5.75 11.65 -1.99
C LEU A 80 -7.09 10.93 -1.87
N THR A 81 -7.71 10.98 -0.69
CA THR A 81 -9.15 10.75 -0.64
C THR A 81 -9.85 11.92 -1.34
N LYS A 82 -11.07 11.71 -1.85
CA LYS A 82 -11.84 12.79 -2.49
C LYS A 82 -11.99 14.01 -1.59
N GLU A 83 -12.10 13.80 -0.28
CA GLU A 83 -12.18 14.89 0.71
C GLU A 83 -10.87 15.67 0.82
N GLU A 84 -9.72 15.00 0.69
CA GLU A 84 -8.40 15.64 0.76
C GLU A 84 -8.09 16.44 -0.51
N GLU A 85 -8.49 15.93 -1.68
CA GLU A 85 -8.39 16.63 -2.96
C GLU A 85 -9.25 17.89 -2.98
N GLU A 86 -10.49 17.79 -2.49
CA GLU A 86 -11.39 18.94 -2.37
C GLU A 86 -10.90 19.98 -1.36
N LEU A 87 -10.34 19.54 -0.21
CA LEU A 87 -9.74 20.43 0.77
C LEU A 87 -8.52 21.17 0.20
N GLU A 88 -7.67 20.46 -0.55
CA GLU A 88 -6.51 21.04 -1.22
C GLU A 88 -6.94 22.06 -2.28
N MET A 89 -7.94 21.73 -3.10
CA MET A 89 -8.50 22.65 -4.09
C MET A 89 -9.09 23.91 -3.44
N ARG A 90 -9.69 23.79 -2.24
CA ARG A 90 -10.15 24.95 -1.45
C ARG A 90 -8.97 25.77 -0.89
N MET A 91 -7.94 25.11 -0.37
CA MET A 91 -6.74 25.79 0.17
C MET A 91 -5.94 26.53 -0.92
N ASN A 92 -5.91 25.98 -2.14
CA ASN A 92 -5.24 26.60 -3.29
C ASN A 92 -6.13 27.62 -4.03
N GLY A 93 -7.32 27.94 -3.49
CA GLY A 93 -8.23 28.94 -4.06
C GLY A 93 -8.80 28.56 -5.43
N GLN A 94 -8.83 27.27 -5.74
CA GLN A 94 -9.28 26.72 -7.03
C GLN A 94 -10.78 26.39 -7.05
N ILE A 95 -11.44 26.44 -5.89
CA ILE A 95 -12.89 26.31 -5.70
C ILE A 95 -13.35 27.52 -4.87
N PRO A 96 -14.45 28.20 -5.25
CA PRO A 96 -14.98 29.36 -4.50
C PRO A 96 -15.45 29.02 -3.08
#